data_AF-A0A2M7FDP2-F1
#
_entry.id   AF-A0A2M7FDP2-F1
#
_cell.length_a   1.000
_cell.length_b   1.000
_cell.length_c   1.000
_cell.angle_alpha   90.00
_cell.angle_beta   90.00
_cell.angle_gamma   90.00
#
_symmetry.space_group_name_H-M   'P 1'
#
loop_
_entity.id
_entity.type
_entity.pdbx_description
1 polymer ?
#
loop_
_entity_poly.entity_id
_entity_poly.type
_entity_poly.pdbx_seq_one_letter_code
_entity_poly.pdbx_strand_id
1 'polypeptide(L)'
;MRYFFGILAIAVAVLLLRYNEQAYRIFGRWNWAEKMFTSGGTRSGIKLVAIVAIILSIVFMTDTVNQFRDLLLAPFKAAAPIVR
;
A
#
# COMPACT_ATOMS: atom_id res chain seq x y z
N MET A 1 14.01 -0.53 -12.65
CA MET A 1 14.13 -1.10 -11.28
C MET A 1 12.85 -0.97 -10.45
N ARG A 2 12.21 0.20 -10.37
CA ARG A 2 10.98 0.42 -9.60
C ARG A 2 9.82 -0.52 -9.95
N TYR A 3 9.60 -0.77 -11.24
CA TYR A 3 8.58 -1.73 -11.70
C TYR A 3 8.89 -3.16 -11.26
N PHE A 4 10.15 -3.57 -11.25
CA PHE A 4 10.56 -4.91 -10.82
C PHE A 4 10.28 -5.12 -9.32
N PHE A 5 10.68 -4.15 -8.49
CA PHE A 5 10.39 -4.19 -7.04
C PHE A 5 8.90 -4.12 -6.74
N GLY A 6 8.13 -3.33 -7.49
CA GLY A 6 6.68 -3.25 -7.31
C GLY A 6 5.95 -4.53 -7.71
N ILE A 7 6.34 -5.17 -8.82
CA ILE A 7 5.79 -6.48 -9.22
C ILE A 7 6.15 -7.54 -8.18
N LEU A 8 7.38 -7.55 -7.67
CA LEU A 8 7.80 -8.47 -6.61
C LEU A 8 6.98 -8.26 -5.32
N ALA A 9 6.77 -7.00 -4.93
CA ALA A 9 5.97 -6.64 -3.76
C ALA A 9 4.50 -7.06 -3.91
N ILE A 10 3.91 -6.88 -5.10
CA ILE A 10 2.56 -7.38 -5.42
C ILE A 10 2.52 -8.91 -5.32
N ALA A 11 3.51 -9.61 -5.88
CA ALA A 11 3.57 -11.07 -5.82
C ALA A 11 3.61 -11.57 -4.37
N VAL A 12 4.44 -10.95 -3.51
CA VAL A 12 4.48 -11.27 -2.07
C VAL A 12 3.15 -10.97 -1.39
N ALA A 13 2.52 -9.83 -1.68
CA ALA A 13 1.23 -9.47 -1.10
C ALA A 13 0.11 -10.44 -1.52
N VAL A 14 0.12 -10.91 -2.77
CA VAL A 14 -0.80 -11.94 -3.27
C VAL A 14 -0.55 -13.29 -2.59
N LEU A 15 0.72 -13.66 -2.37
CA LEU A 15 1.05 -14.86 -1.59
C LEU A 15 0.55 -14.73 -0.15
N LEU A 16 0.63 -13.55 0.45
CA LEU A 16 0.10 -13.27 1.79
C LEU A 16 -1.43 -13.42 1.85
N LEU A 17 -2.14 -13.01 0.79
CA LEU A 17 -3.58 -13.24 0.62
C LEU A 17 -3.92 -14.74 0.52
N ARG A 18 -3.15 -15.47 -0.29
CA ARG A 18 -3.36 -16.91 -0.52
C ARG A 18 -3.04 -17.75 0.72
N TYR A 19 -1.95 -17.42 1.40
CA TYR A 19 -1.45 -18.12 2.59
C TYR A 19 -1.81 -17.41 3.89
N ASN A 20 -2.93 -16.68 3.91
CA ASN A 20 -3.39 -15.96 5.09
C ASN A 20 -3.56 -16.88 6.32
N GLU A 21 -4.06 -18.10 6.14
CA GLU A 21 -4.21 -19.05 7.24
C GLU A 21 -2.86 -19.41 7.87
N GLN A 22 -1.81 -19.54 7.05
CA GLN A 22 -0.44 -19.79 7.52
C GLN A 22 0.15 -18.55 8.19
N ALA A 23 -0.08 -17.36 7.61
CA ALA A 23 0.30 -16.10 8.24
C ALA A 23 -0.37 -15.94 9.62
N TYR A 24 -1.67 -16.24 9.72
CA TYR A 24 -2.40 -16.25 10.99
C TYR A 24 -1.80 -17.25 12.00
N ARG A 25 -1.41 -18.44 11.57
CA ARG A 25 -0.76 -19.44 12.44
C ARG A 25 0.62 -19.00 12.93
N ILE A 26 1.35 -18.20 12.15
CA ILE A 26 2.69 -17.68 12.51
C ILE A 26 2.58 -16.45 13.41
N PHE A 27 1.72 -15.49 13.05
CA PHE A 27 1.57 -14.21 13.75
C PHE A 27 0.61 -14.29 14.95
N GLY A 28 -0.25 -15.31 15.01
CA GLY A 28 -1.24 -15.48 16.08
C GLY A 28 -2.40 -14.48 16.00
N ARG A 29 -3.10 -14.30 17.12
CA ARG A 29 -4.22 -13.35 17.24
C ARG A 29 -3.70 -11.91 17.31
N TRP A 30 -4.19 -11.08 16.41
CA TRP A 30 -3.91 -9.66 16.40
C TRP A 30 -5.04 -8.87 17.06
N ASN A 31 -4.79 -8.37 18.27
CA ASN A 31 -5.78 -7.70 19.11
C ASN A 31 -6.46 -6.48 18.45
N TRP A 32 -5.74 -5.70 17.64
CA TRP A 32 -6.34 -4.56 16.93
C TRP A 32 -7.34 -5.03 15.86
N ALA A 33 -6.95 -6.04 15.08
CA ALA A 33 -7.78 -6.59 14.03
C ALA A 33 -9.02 -7.32 14.58
N GLU A 34 -8.92 -8.00 15.72
CA GLU A 34 -10.09 -8.61 16.36
C GLU A 34 -11.05 -7.59 16.98
N LYS A 35 -10.55 -6.46 17.50
CA LYS A 35 -11.41 -5.38 17.98
C LYS A 35 -12.17 -4.70 16.84
N MET A 36 -11.55 -4.57 15.67
CA MET A 36 -12.14 -3.93 14.49
C MET A 36 -13.08 -4.86 13.69
N PHE A 37 -12.74 -6.14 13.59
CA PHE A 37 -13.43 -7.10 12.72
C PHE A 37 -14.11 -8.27 13.46
N THR A 38 -14.20 -8.21 14.80
CA THR A 38 -14.88 -9.20 15.65
C THR A 38 -14.29 -10.62 15.47
N SER A 39 -15.11 -11.68 15.46
CA SER A 39 -14.61 -13.07 15.46
C SER A 39 -13.89 -13.40 14.15
N GLY A 40 -12.69 -13.97 14.27
CA GLY A 40 -11.82 -14.19 13.10
C GLY A 40 -11.23 -12.91 12.51
N GLY A 41 -11.37 -11.77 13.19
CA GLY A 41 -10.96 -10.47 12.71
C GLY A 41 -9.48 -10.34 12.34
N THR A 42 -8.61 -11.15 12.96
CA THR A 42 -7.20 -11.21 12.55
C THR A 42 -7.02 -11.71 11.11
N ARG A 43 -7.79 -12.71 10.67
CA ARG A 43 -7.70 -13.21 9.28
C ARG A 43 -8.15 -12.14 8.29
N SER A 44 -9.21 -11.41 8.61
CA SER A 44 -9.70 -10.29 7.81
C SER A 44 -8.70 -9.14 7.80
N GLY A 45 -8.07 -8.85 8.93
CA GLY A 45 -7.02 -7.84 9.07
C GLY A 45 -5.79 -8.14 8.21
N ILE A 46 -5.33 -9.40 8.19
CA ILE A 46 -4.20 -9.81 7.33
C ILE A 46 -4.54 -9.62 5.85
N LYS A 47 -5.77 -9.98 5.41
CA LYS A 47 -6.20 -9.71 4.02
C LYS A 47 -6.20 -8.22 3.73
N LEU A 48 -6.68 -7.41 4.68
CA LEU A 48 -6.77 -5.97 4.51
C LEU A 48 -5.39 -5.33 4.40
N VAL A 49 -4.43 -5.75 5.23
CA VAL A 49 -3.03 -5.34 5.12
C VAL A 49 -2.45 -5.74 3.76
N ALA A 50 -2.71 -6.97 3.30
CA ALA A 50 -2.23 -7.42 1.99
C ALA A 50 -2.83 -6.61 0.83
N ILE A 51 -4.13 -6.27 0.89
CA ILE A 51 -4.78 -5.40 -0.11
C ILE A 51 -4.14 -4.00 -0.10
N VAL A 52 -3.92 -3.41 1.08
CA VAL A 52 -3.24 -2.13 1.22
C VAL A 52 -1.82 -2.19 0.65
N ALA A 53 -1.08 -3.28 0.92
CA ALA A 53 0.26 -3.49 0.37
C ALA A 53 0.28 -3.56 -1.17
N ILE A 54 -0.73 -4.20 -1.79
CA ILE A 54 -0.89 -4.20 -3.26
C ILE A 54 -1.11 -2.77 -3.77
N ILE A 55 -2.02 -2.01 -3.15
CA ILE A 55 -2.31 -0.64 -3.54
C ILE A 55 -1.06 0.24 -3.42
N LEU A 56 -0.33 0.15 -2.31
CA LEU A 56 0.91 0.91 -2.10
C LEU A 56 2.00 0.53 -3.12
N SER A 57 2.09 -0.74 -3.47
CA SER A 57 3.04 -1.21 -4.49
C SER A 57 2.72 -0.61 -5.87
N ILE A 58 1.44 -0.52 -6.23
CA ILE A 58 0.99 0.13 -7.47
C ILE A 58 1.35 1.62 -7.43
N VAL A 59 1.03 2.32 -6.35
CA VAL A 59 1.35 3.75 -6.18
C VAL A 59 2.86 4.03 -6.29
N PHE A 60 3.68 3.15 -5.73
CA PHE A 60 5.14 3.23 -5.83
C PHE A 60 5.65 3.04 -7.27
N MET A 61 5.01 2.14 -8.02
CA MET A 61 5.33 1.88 -9.43
C MET A 61 4.95 3.04 -10.35
N THR A 62 3.77 3.63 -10.17
CA THR A 62 3.25 4.69 -11.05
C THR A 62 3.78 6.08 -10.74
N ASP A 63 4.51 6.24 -9.63
CA ASP A 63 4.98 7.53 -9.17
C ASP A 63 3.86 8.58 -8.99
N THR A 64 2.65 8.10 -8.74
CA THR A 64 1.43 8.93 -8.73
C THR A 64 1.53 10.07 -7.73
N VAL A 65 2.27 9.87 -6.63
CA VAL A 65 2.52 10.90 -5.62
C VAL A 65 3.34 12.06 -6.19
N ASN A 66 4.39 11.78 -6.96
CA ASN A 66 5.21 12.84 -7.57
C ASN A 66 4.46 13.55 -8.69
N GLN A 67 3.71 12.82 -9.53
CA GLN A 67 2.85 13.42 -10.54
C GLN A 67 1.78 14.35 -9.94
N PHE A 68 1.13 13.90 -8.86
CA PHE A 68 0.13 14.70 -8.16
C PHE A 68 0.75 15.93 -7.50
N ARG A 69 1.92 15.78 -6.87
CA ARG A 69 2.68 16.90 -6.29
C ARG A 69 3.06 17.92 -7.36
N ASP A 70 3.55 17.47 -8.51
CA ASP A 70 3.93 18.37 -9.60
C ASP A 70 2.73 19.09 -10.21
N LEU A 71 1.59 18.40 -10.34
CA LEU A 71 0.33 19.02 -10.76
C LEU A 71 -0.13 20.10 -9.78
N LEU A 72 -0.07 19.83 -8.47
CA LEU A 72 -0.45 20.81 -7.44
C LEU A 72 0.51 22.01 -7.39
N LEU A 73 1.80 21.78 -7.61
CA LEU A 73 2.82 22.84 -7.58
C LEU A 73 2.96 23.58 -8.91
N ALA A 74 2.41 23.06 -10.02
CA ALA A 74 2.44 23.67 -11.34
C ALA A 74 1.96 25.14 -11.36
N PRO A 75 0.79 25.50 -10.78
CA PRO A 75 0.34 26.89 -10.78
C PRO A 75 1.27 27.83 -9.98
N PHE A 76 1.86 27.35 -8.88
CA PHE A 76 2.78 28.15 -8.07
C PHE A 76 4.14 28.37 -8.75
N LYS A 77 4.67 27.34 -9.44
CA LYS A 77 5.89 27.45 -10.25
C LYS A 77 5.70 28.42 -11.43
N ALA A 78 4.50 28.47 -12.02
CA ALA A 78 4.14 29.35 -13.13
C ALA A 78 3.88 30.82 -12.71
N ALA A 79 3.51 31.06 -11.45
CA ALA A 79 3.27 32.41 -10.91
C ALA A 79 4.55 33.11 -10.38
N ALA A 80 5.63 32.35 -10.13
CA ALA A 80 6.91 32.87 -9.66
C ALA A 80 7.96 33.36 -10.70
N PRO A 81 7.75 33.38 -12.04
CA PRO A 81 8.82 33.72 -12.98
C PRO A 81 9.09 35.23 -13.16
N ILE A 82 8.42 36.13 -12.42
CA ILE A 82 8.48 37.59 -12.69
C ILE A 82 9.58 38.33 -11.87
N VAL A 83 10.31 37.67 -10.97
CA VAL A 83 11.42 38.32 -10.22
C VAL A 83 12.77 37.76 -10.64
N ARG A 84 13.24 38.16 -11.83
CA ARG A 84 14.67 38.21 -12.20
C ARG A 84 14.91 39.38 -13.14
#